data_AF-A0A2I0ER65-F1
#
_entry.id   AF-A0A2I0ER65-F1
#
_cell.length_a   1.000
_cell.length_b   1.000
_cell.length_c   1.000
_cell.angle_alpha   90.00
_cell.angle_beta   90.00
_cell.angle_gamma   90.00
#
_symmetry.space_group_name_H-M   'P 1'
#
loop_
_entity.id
_entity.type
_entity.pdbx_description
1 polymer ?
#
loop_
_entity_poly.entity_id
_entity_poly.type
_entity_poly.pdbx_seq_one_letter_code
_entity_poly.pdbx_strand_id
1 'polypeptide(L)'
;MKDLFFEEAYGKLYERMEHGVCKEYVFQSAYGEIRHLFIKREIPMLIHGERWYDAITPYGYGGPRITRCATGCHSDLVTAFEDSFREYCKDQRIVSEFVRFHPIFDNARDFSNCYDVTFQRETVGTTLDGFDDPVVSEFSKSARKTLRRSLNAGVTCRITVAPSDLGRFKEIYYETMNRVHADSYYFFDDAYFDSCLLKFADKIILAEAIYEGQVIAAELHFLYDGIMHTHLSGTVHDFHQLSPIYVLQYGAVRWGKENGVKLIHAGGGRTNDEEDPLYKFKKKFGQHTGYRFYTGRKIWNAEIYEELCKKSRANPDEPFFPAYRANASKQLSSV
;
A
#
# COMPACT_ATOMS: atom_id res chain seq x y z
N MET A 1 -0.81 -3.05 -18.24
CA MET A 1 -0.36 -3.58 -16.93
C MET A 1 -1.43 -3.28 -15.90
N LYS A 2 -2.12 -4.30 -15.42
CA LYS A 2 -2.99 -4.27 -14.26
C LYS A 2 -2.15 -4.32 -12.99
N ASP A 3 -2.72 -3.86 -11.89
CA ASP A 3 -2.07 -3.92 -10.59
C ASP A 3 -3.13 -4.02 -9.49
N LEU A 4 -2.81 -4.76 -8.42
CA LEU A 4 -3.65 -5.02 -7.26
C LEU A 4 -4.34 -3.75 -6.75
N PHE A 5 -3.59 -2.65 -6.64
CA PHE A 5 -4.05 -1.43 -5.98
C PHE A 5 -5.16 -0.68 -6.73
N PHE A 6 -5.40 -1.03 -8.00
CA PHE A 6 -6.48 -0.47 -8.83
C PHE A 6 -7.67 -1.43 -9.00
N GLU A 7 -7.64 -2.61 -8.38
CA GLU A 7 -8.76 -3.56 -8.43
C GLU A 7 -9.83 -3.21 -7.39
N GLU A 8 -11.09 -3.11 -7.81
CA GLU A 8 -12.22 -2.83 -6.91
C GLU A 8 -12.30 -3.86 -5.77
N ALA A 9 -12.00 -5.13 -6.07
CA ALA A 9 -11.98 -6.19 -5.08
C ALA A 9 -10.97 -5.92 -3.94
N TYR A 10 -9.87 -5.23 -4.24
CA TYR A 10 -8.84 -4.91 -3.26
C TYR A 10 -9.29 -3.73 -2.39
N GLY A 11 -9.87 -2.70 -3.01
CA GLY A 11 -10.51 -1.61 -2.27
C GLY A 11 -11.59 -2.09 -1.30
N LYS A 12 -12.37 -3.10 -1.70
CA LYS A 12 -13.39 -3.74 -0.83
C LYS A 12 -12.83 -4.45 0.41
N LEU A 13 -11.55 -4.86 0.41
CA LEU A 13 -10.93 -5.43 1.62
C LEU A 13 -10.86 -4.40 2.77
N TYR A 14 -10.91 -3.11 2.45
CA TYR A 14 -10.65 -2.03 3.40
C TYR A 14 -11.89 -1.23 3.80
N GLU A 15 -13.07 -1.55 3.27
CA GLU A 15 -14.32 -0.84 3.60
C GLU A 15 -14.61 -0.83 5.10
N ARG A 16 -14.45 -1.98 5.77
CA ARG A 16 -14.65 -2.11 7.22
C ARG A 16 -13.65 -1.27 8.01
N MET A 17 -12.38 -1.39 7.66
CA MET A 17 -11.26 -0.74 8.35
C MET A 17 -11.28 0.78 8.19
N GLU A 18 -11.71 1.26 7.02
CA GLU A 18 -11.78 2.68 6.70
C GLU A 18 -13.17 3.28 7.00
N HIS A 19 -14.11 2.49 7.52
CA HIS A 19 -15.50 2.90 7.78
C HIS A 19 -16.14 3.63 6.58
N GLY A 20 -15.99 3.04 5.40
CA GLY A 20 -16.43 3.64 4.16
C GLY A 20 -16.81 2.63 3.10
N VAL A 21 -17.20 3.13 1.93
CA VAL A 21 -17.62 2.31 0.80
C VAL A 21 -16.66 2.54 -0.36
N CYS A 22 -16.16 1.45 -0.93
CA CYS A 22 -15.30 1.48 -2.10
C CYS A 22 -16.10 1.97 -3.32
N LYS A 23 -15.53 2.91 -4.07
CA LYS A 23 -16.10 3.51 -5.27
C LYS A 23 -15.02 3.62 -6.34
N GLU A 24 -15.42 3.40 -7.58
CA GLU A 24 -14.61 3.70 -8.76
C GLU A 24 -15.30 4.84 -9.52
N TYR A 25 -14.52 5.87 -9.86
CA TYR A 25 -14.92 6.87 -10.83
C TYR A 25 -14.20 6.62 -12.15
N VAL A 26 -14.95 6.47 -13.23
CA VAL A 26 -14.42 6.27 -14.58
C VAL A 26 -14.77 7.49 -15.42
N PHE A 27 -13.74 8.23 -15.82
CA PHE A 27 -13.87 9.39 -16.69
C PHE A 27 -13.48 9.01 -18.12
N GLN A 28 -14.35 9.33 -19.08
CA GLN A 28 -14.11 9.13 -20.50
C GLN A 28 -14.38 10.43 -21.25
N SER A 29 -13.46 10.79 -22.14
CA SER A 29 -13.60 11.94 -23.04
C SER A 29 -12.99 11.63 -24.41
N ALA A 30 -13.02 12.60 -25.32
CA ALA A 30 -12.29 12.51 -26.58
C ALA A 30 -10.76 12.41 -26.37
N TYR A 31 -10.25 12.87 -25.22
CA TYR A 31 -8.82 12.87 -24.91
C TYR A 31 -8.32 11.54 -24.35
N GLY A 32 -9.20 10.68 -23.81
CA GLY A 32 -8.78 9.44 -23.18
C GLY A 32 -9.72 8.89 -22.11
N GLU A 33 -9.16 8.04 -21.24
CA GLU A 33 -9.84 7.46 -20.08
C GLU A 33 -8.94 7.56 -18.84
N ILE A 34 -9.53 8.00 -17.73
CA ILE A 34 -8.94 7.96 -16.39
C ILE A 34 -9.84 7.15 -15.48
N ARG A 35 -9.24 6.29 -14.66
CA ARG A 35 -9.92 5.54 -13.60
C ARG A 35 -9.39 5.95 -12.25
N HIS A 36 -10.29 6.03 -11.27
CA HIS A 36 -9.93 6.46 -9.93
C HIS A 36 -10.71 5.68 -8.88
N LEU A 37 -10.01 4.83 -8.13
CA LEU A 37 -10.56 3.98 -7.08
C LEU A 37 -10.28 4.62 -5.71
N PHE A 38 -11.32 4.79 -4.90
CA PHE A 38 -11.23 5.38 -3.58
C PHE A 38 -12.28 4.79 -2.63
N ILE A 39 -12.11 5.01 -1.34
CA ILE A 39 -13.06 4.69 -0.28
C ILE A 39 -13.71 6.00 0.13
N LYS A 40 -15.03 6.09 -0.07
CA LYS A 40 -15.86 7.20 0.37
C LYS A 40 -16.24 6.98 1.83
N ARG A 41 -15.71 7.80 2.73
CA ARG A 41 -15.91 7.69 4.18
C ARG A 41 -16.84 8.78 4.66
N GLU A 42 -17.81 8.43 5.49
CA GLU A 42 -18.64 9.43 6.16
C GLU A 42 -17.78 10.24 7.15
N ILE A 43 -18.01 11.54 7.20
CA ILE A 43 -17.41 12.42 8.20
C ILE A 43 -18.34 12.38 9.42
N PRO A 44 -17.84 12.07 10.63
CA PRO A 44 -18.67 11.86 11.82
C PRO A 44 -19.20 13.17 12.43
N MET A 45 -19.61 14.12 11.60
CA MET A 45 -20.13 15.44 11.97
C MET A 45 -21.11 15.93 10.89
N LEU A 46 -22.24 16.50 11.32
CA LEU A 46 -23.17 17.19 10.43
C LEU A 46 -22.75 18.65 10.23
N ILE A 47 -22.92 19.16 9.01
CA ILE A 47 -22.79 20.58 8.67
C ILE A 47 -24.12 21.02 8.06
N HIS A 48 -24.74 22.06 8.62
CA HIS A 48 -26.10 22.51 8.24
C HIS A 48 -27.16 21.40 8.25
N GLY A 49 -27.05 20.43 9.16
CA GLY A 49 -27.94 19.27 9.25
C GLY A 49 -27.67 18.17 8.21
N GLU A 50 -26.68 18.34 7.35
CA GLU A 50 -26.36 17.44 6.23
C GLU A 50 -25.14 16.56 6.53
N ARG A 51 -25.13 15.36 5.92
CA ARG A 51 -23.98 14.43 5.96
C ARG A 51 -23.00 14.74 4.84
N TRP A 52 -21.71 14.67 5.18
CA TRP A 52 -20.59 14.94 4.28
C TRP A 52 -19.59 13.79 4.31
N TYR A 53 -18.75 13.71 3.28
CA TYR A 53 -17.82 12.62 3.06
C TYR A 53 -16.42 13.11 2.70
N ASP A 54 -15.42 12.27 2.89
CA ASP A 54 -14.14 12.39 2.17
C ASP A 54 -13.79 11.11 1.43
N ALA A 55 -12.89 11.26 0.47
CA ALA A 55 -12.30 10.17 -0.26
C ALA A 55 -10.89 9.86 0.25
N ILE A 56 -10.55 8.59 0.33
CA ILE A 56 -9.18 8.13 0.57
C ILE A 56 -8.87 6.95 -0.33
N THR A 57 -7.65 6.83 -0.85
CA THR A 57 -7.26 5.60 -1.52
C THR A 57 -7.26 4.42 -0.53
N PRO A 58 -7.51 3.17 -0.98
CA PRO A 58 -7.30 1.99 -0.14
C PRO A 58 -5.88 1.93 0.47
N TYR A 59 -5.70 1.05 1.46
CA TYR A 59 -4.39 0.83 2.08
C TYR A 59 -3.36 0.39 1.03
N GLY A 60 -2.14 0.91 1.15
CA GLY A 60 -1.08 0.76 0.14
C GLY A 60 -1.07 1.95 -0.81
N TYR A 61 -1.30 1.68 -2.10
CA TYR A 61 -1.20 2.66 -3.18
C TYR A 61 -2.52 2.81 -3.94
N GLY A 62 -2.55 3.73 -4.91
CA GLY A 62 -3.70 3.95 -5.79
C GLY A 62 -3.64 5.33 -6.46
N GLY A 63 -4.77 6.03 -6.42
CA GLY A 63 -4.96 7.34 -7.03
C GLY A 63 -5.50 7.25 -8.45
N PRO A 64 -5.80 8.41 -9.06
CA PRO A 64 -6.27 8.43 -10.44
C PRO A 64 -5.17 7.93 -11.37
N ARG A 65 -5.58 7.24 -12.43
CA ARG A 65 -4.68 6.63 -13.39
C ARG A 65 -5.21 6.79 -14.80
N ILE A 66 -4.37 7.32 -15.68
CA ILE A 66 -4.61 7.35 -17.11
C ILE A 66 -4.53 5.91 -17.65
N THR A 67 -5.63 5.39 -18.18
CA THR A 67 -5.69 4.05 -18.79
C THR A 67 -5.60 4.12 -20.32
N ARG A 68 -6.00 5.25 -20.90
CA ARG A 68 -5.87 5.55 -22.33
C ARG A 68 -5.71 7.06 -22.50
N CYS A 69 -4.83 7.48 -23.41
CA CYS A 69 -4.64 8.90 -23.75
C CYS A 69 -4.42 9.05 -25.25
N ALA A 70 -5.10 9.99 -25.88
CA ALA A 70 -4.82 10.42 -27.24
C ALA A 70 -3.47 11.16 -27.30
N THR A 71 -2.77 11.03 -28.42
CA THR A 71 -1.46 11.64 -28.62
C THR A 71 -1.54 13.17 -28.46
N GLY A 72 -0.72 13.72 -27.56
CA GLY A 72 -0.65 15.16 -27.32
C GLY A 72 -1.75 15.72 -26.41
N CYS A 73 -2.71 14.91 -25.94
CA CYS A 73 -3.85 15.37 -25.14
C CYS A 73 -3.71 15.10 -23.63
N HIS A 74 -2.50 14.84 -23.13
CA HIS A 74 -2.29 14.45 -21.73
C HIS A 74 -2.78 15.51 -20.74
N SER A 75 -2.36 16.77 -20.93
CA SER A 75 -2.80 17.87 -20.06
C SER A 75 -4.31 18.11 -20.15
N ASP A 76 -4.87 18.10 -21.37
CA ASP A 76 -6.31 18.30 -21.58
C ASP A 76 -7.15 17.20 -20.92
N LEU A 77 -6.67 15.95 -20.98
CA LEU A 77 -7.31 14.81 -20.34
C LEU A 77 -7.34 14.97 -18.81
N VAL A 78 -6.23 15.38 -18.20
CA VAL A 78 -6.12 15.57 -16.74
C VAL A 78 -6.98 16.75 -16.27
N THR A 79 -6.96 17.88 -16.99
CA THR A 79 -7.81 19.04 -16.67
C THR A 79 -9.28 18.70 -16.80
N ALA A 80 -9.69 18.03 -17.89
CA ALA A 80 -11.09 17.63 -18.07
C ALA A 80 -11.55 16.61 -17.02
N PHE A 81 -10.65 15.72 -16.58
CA PHE A 81 -10.91 14.83 -15.45
C PHE A 81 -11.10 15.61 -14.15
N GLU A 82 -10.22 16.57 -13.83
CA GLU A 82 -10.31 17.37 -12.61
C GLU A 82 -11.66 18.10 -12.53
N ASP A 83 -12.07 18.76 -13.61
CA ASP A 83 -13.34 19.48 -13.67
C ASP A 83 -14.54 18.54 -13.51
N SER A 84 -14.51 17.41 -14.22
CA SER A 84 -15.58 16.41 -14.16
C SER A 84 -15.67 15.75 -12.78
N PHE A 85 -14.52 15.42 -12.17
CA PHE A 85 -14.47 14.81 -10.86
C PHE A 85 -14.82 15.81 -9.74
N ARG A 86 -14.56 17.11 -9.92
CA ARG A 86 -15.03 18.17 -9.02
C ARG A 86 -16.56 18.20 -8.94
N GLU A 87 -17.25 18.16 -10.08
CA GLU A 87 -18.72 18.10 -10.09
C GLU A 87 -19.24 16.80 -9.48
N TYR A 88 -18.60 15.66 -9.77
CA TYR A 88 -18.92 14.40 -9.10
C TYR A 88 -18.76 14.51 -7.57
N CYS A 89 -17.66 15.10 -7.08
CA CYS A 89 -17.43 15.30 -5.65
C CYS A 89 -18.50 16.19 -5.02
N LYS A 90 -18.90 17.27 -5.72
CA LYS A 90 -19.99 18.14 -5.28
C LYS A 90 -21.32 17.38 -5.16
N ASP A 91 -21.72 16.64 -6.20
CA ASP A 91 -22.95 15.83 -6.20
C ASP A 91 -22.93 14.75 -5.12
N GLN A 92 -21.75 14.18 -4.86
CA GLN A 92 -21.55 13.14 -3.86
C GLN A 92 -21.28 13.67 -2.45
N ARG A 93 -21.27 15.00 -2.24
CA ARG A 93 -20.94 15.66 -0.97
C ARG A 93 -19.56 15.24 -0.42
N ILE A 94 -18.59 15.06 -1.31
CA ILE A 94 -17.20 14.78 -0.97
C ILE A 94 -16.47 16.11 -0.80
N VAL A 95 -15.99 16.37 0.42
CA VAL A 95 -15.36 17.63 0.80
C VAL A 95 -13.88 17.65 0.43
N SER A 96 -13.19 16.56 0.68
CA SER A 96 -11.75 16.45 0.51
C SER A 96 -11.32 15.05 0.10
N GLU A 97 -10.09 14.93 -0.35
CA GLU A 97 -9.52 13.68 -0.81
C GLU A 97 -8.03 13.55 -0.44
N PHE A 98 -7.68 12.38 0.10
CA PHE A 98 -6.30 11.97 0.36
C PHE A 98 -5.88 10.82 -0.56
N VAL A 99 -4.84 11.03 -1.35
CA VAL A 99 -4.34 10.05 -2.33
C VAL A 99 -2.97 9.54 -1.91
N ARG A 100 -2.79 8.21 -1.88
CA ARG A 100 -1.48 7.56 -1.83
C ARG A 100 -1.11 7.12 -3.23
N PHE A 101 -0.31 7.90 -3.95
CA PHE A 101 0.02 7.59 -5.35
C PHE A 101 0.86 6.33 -5.47
N HIS A 102 0.74 5.64 -6.60
CA HIS A 102 1.45 4.42 -6.86
C HIS A 102 2.88 4.70 -7.33
N PRO A 103 3.92 4.33 -6.56
CA PRO A 103 5.30 4.72 -6.85
C PRO A 103 5.88 4.10 -8.12
N ILE A 104 5.51 2.85 -8.46
CA ILE A 104 5.95 2.18 -9.70
C ILE A 104 5.29 2.78 -10.95
N PHE A 105 4.02 3.14 -10.87
CA PHE A 105 3.29 3.74 -12.00
C PHE A 105 3.57 5.24 -12.15
N ASP A 106 4.22 5.85 -11.16
CA ASP A 106 4.58 7.28 -11.10
C ASP A 106 3.40 8.22 -11.43
N ASN A 107 2.17 7.79 -11.09
CA ASN A 107 0.96 8.54 -11.42
C ASN A 107 0.85 9.86 -10.65
N ALA A 108 1.65 10.07 -9.59
CA ALA A 108 1.77 11.39 -8.96
C ALA A 108 2.20 12.47 -9.97
N ARG A 109 3.08 12.12 -10.92
CA ARG A 109 3.57 13.04 -11.96
C ARG A 109 2.45 13.49 -12.91
N ASP A 110 1.56 12.57 -13.27
CA ASP A 110 0.45 12.87 -14.17
C ASP A 110 -0.55 13.86 -13.55
N PHE A 111 -0.71 13.81 -12.22
CA PHE A 111 -1.75 14.54 -11.50
C PHE A 111 -1.21 15.66 -10.59
N SER A 112 0.06 16.07 -10.77
CA SER A 112 0.70 17.10 -9.92
C SER A 112 0.04 18.48 -9.99
N ASN A 113 -0.67 18.78 -11.08
CA ASN A 113 -1.42 20.03 -11.22
C ASN A 113 -2.83 19.94 -10.59
N CYS A 114 -3.35 18.72 -10.41
CA CYS A 114 -4.67 18.49 -9.83
C CYS A 114 -4.60 18.38 -8.30
N TYR A 115 -3.51 17.85 -7.74
CA TYR A 115 -3.37 17.62 -6.30
C TYR A 115 -2.22 18.44 -5.72
N ASP A 116 -2.31 18.81 -4.44
CA ASP A 116 -1.13 19.20 -3.67
C ASP A 116 -0.31 17.94 -3.39
N VAL A 117 0.71 17.71 -4.22
CA VAL A 117 1.55 16.51 -4.20
C VAL A 117 2.77 16.73 -3.32
N THR A 118 2.90 15.89 -2.30
CA THR A 118 4.03 15.90 -1.37
C THR A 118 4.84 14.61 -1.47
N PHE A 119 6.15 14.74 -1.64
CA PHE A 119 7.07 13.61 -1.47
C PHE A 119 7.06 13.14 -0.03
N GLN A 120 6.88 11.84 0.19
CA GLN A 120 6.90 11.26 1.53
C GLN A 120 8.23 10.57 1.81
N ARG A 121 8.59 9.59 0.97
CA ARG A 121 9.76 8.73 1.19
C ARG A 121 10.11 7.92 -0.04
N GLU A 122 11.27 7.31 -0.01
CA GLU A 122 11.65 6.24 -0.93
C GLU A 122 10.99 4.90 -0.55
N THR A 123 10.71 4.10 -1.56
CA THR A 123 10.32 2.69 -1.45
C THR A 123 11.33 1.84 -2.21
N VAL A 124 11.49 0.58 -1.79
CA VAL A 124 12.51 -0.32 -2.32
C VAL A 124 11.83 -1.44 -3.11
N GLY A 125 12.44 -1.82 -4.22
CA GLY A 125 12.13 -3.06 -4.92
C GLY A 125 13.38 -3.90 -5.13
N THR A 126 13.19 -5.13 -5.61
CA THR A 126 14.25 -6.02 -6.09
C THR A 126 13.92 -6.34 -7.54
N THR A 127 14.69 -5.78 -8.47
CA THR A 127 14.50 -6.07 -9.90
C THR A 127 15.03 -7.46 -10.22
N LEU A 128 14.20 -8.28 -10.88
CA LEU A 128 14.54 -9.65 -11.30
C LEU A 128 14.76 -9.76 -12.81
N ASP A 129 14.03 -8.95 -13.58
CA ASP A 129 14.15 -8.92 -15.03
C ASP A 129 15.53 -8.39 -15.45
N GLY A 130 16.09 -8.94 -16.53
CA GLY A 130 17.41 -8.53 -17.05
C GLY A 130 18.64 -8.95 -16.23
N PHE A 131 18.50 -9.51 -15.02
CA PHE A 131 19.64 -10.03 -14.24
C PHE A 131 19.73 -11.56 -14.28
N ASP A 132 20.94 -12.10 -14.50
CA ASP A 132 21.18 -13.56 -14.42
C ASP A 132 21.02 -14.09 -13.00
N ASP A 133 21.61 -13.40 -12.02
CA ASP A 133 21.43 -13.66 -10.59
C ASP A 133 21.04 -12.37 -9.85
N PRO A 134 19.73 -12.14 -9.66
CA PRO A 134 19.25 -10.97 -8.92
C PRO A 134 19.75 -10.91 -7.48
N VAL A 135 20.10 -12.04 -6.85
CA VAL A 135 20.64 -12.04 -5.47
C VAL A 135 22.04 -11.40 -5.46
N VAL A 136 22.87 -11.69 -6.46
CA VAL A 136 24.20 -11.09 -6.58
C VAL A 136 24.12 -9.62 -6.94
N SER A 137 23.20 -9.25 -7.83
CA SER A 137 23.02 -7.88 -8.30
C SER A 137 22.39 -6.96 -7.25
N GLU A 138 21.27 -7.40 -6.65
CA GLU A 138 20.42 -6.51 -5.85
C GLU A 138 20.63 -6.63 -4.34
N PHE A 139 21.13 -7.77 -3.81
CA PHE A 139 21.35 -7.86 -2.37
C PHE A 139 22.69 -7.23 -2.02
N SER A 140 22.79 -6.57 -0.87
CA SER A 140 24.07 -6.06 -0.37
C SER A 140 25.01 -7.21 0.02
N LYS A 141 26.32 -6.93 0.05
CA LYS A 141 27.34 -7.92 0.50
C LYS A 141 27.03 -8.47 1.91
N SER A 142 26.55 -7.61 2.81
CA SER A 142 26.19 -7.99 4.19
C SER A 142 24.92 -8.84 4.23
N ALA A 143 23.94 -8.56 3.36
CA ALA A 143 22.77 -9.42 3.22
C ALA A 143 23.13 -10.81 2.70
N ARG A 144 23.95 -10.91 1.65
CA ARG A 144 24.43 -12.20 1.14
C ARG A 144 25.27 -12.99 2.15
N LYS A 145 26.03 -12.31 3.02
CA LYS A 145 26.76 -12.96 4.12
C LYS A 145 25.78 -13.52 5.16
N THR A 146 24.78 -12.74 5.54
CA THR A 146 23.76 -13.15 6.52
C THR A 146 22.92 -14.31 6.00
N LEU A 147 22.45 -14.22 4.74
CA LEU A 147 21.75 -15.28 4.04
C LEU A 147 22.51 -16.61 4.08
N ARG A 148 23.81 -16.61 3.72
CA ARG A 148 24.64 -17.82 3.77
C ARG A 148 24.71 -18.42 5.17
N ARG A 149 24.82 -17.58 6.21
CA ARG A 149 24.82 -18.04 7.61
C ARG A 149 23.48 -18.70 7.97
N SER A 150 22.36 -18.08 7.59
CA SER A 150 21.02 -18.61 7.84
C SER A 150 20.78 -19.96 7.14
N LEU A 151 21.17 -20.05 5.85
CA LEU A 151 21.08 -21.30 5.08
C LEU A 151 21.97 -22.40 5.69
N ASN A 152 23.22 -22.07 6.06
CA ASN A 152 24.14 -23.01 6.71
C ASN A 152 23.68 -23.46 8.10
N ALA A 153 22.88 -22.64 8.79
CA ALA A 153 22.25 -23.02 10.04
C ALA A 153 21.09 -24.01 9.82
N GLY A 154 20.63 -24.24 8.59
CA GLY A 154 19.55 -25.17 8.27
C GLY A 154 18.18 -24.52 8.05
N VAL A 155 18.12 -23.19 7.97
CA VAL A 155 16.87 -22.49 7.60
C VAL A 155 16.62 -22.67 6.10
N THR A 156 15.42 -23.10 5.74
CA THR A 156 14.96 -23.28 4.36
C THR A 156 13.76 -22.38 4.05
N CYS A 157 13.40 -22.24 2.77
CA CYS A 157 12.22 -21.48 2.34
C CYS A 157 11.25 -22.40 1.60
N ARG A 158 9.97 -22.32 1.94
CA ARG A 158 8.87 -22.93 1.19
C ARG A 158 8.03 -21.81 0.58
N ILE A 159 7.73 -21.93 -0.71
CA ILE A 159 6.80 -21.04 -1.41
C ILE A 159 5.53 -21.82 -1.72
N THR A 160 4.40 -21.29 -1.29
CA THR A 160 3.06 -21.82 -1.57
C THR A 160 2.33 -20.81 -2.45
N VAL A 161 2.02 -21.20 -3.68
CA VAL A 161 1.17 -20.44 -4.60
C VAL A 161 -0.27 -20.79 -4.29
N ALA A 162 -1.14 -19.79 -4.23
CA ALA A 162 -2.56 -19.98 -3.93
C ALA A 162 -2.80 -20.83 -2.66
N PRO A 163 -2.29 -20.39 -1.50
CA PRO A 163 -2.53 -21.09 -0.25
C PRO A 163 -4.03 -21.21 0.04
N SER A 164 -4.45 -22.34 0.57
CA SER A 164 -5.83 -22.57 1.03
C SER A 164 -6.07 -22.16 2.48
N ASP A 165 -5.00 -21.88 3.23
CA ASP A 165 -5.03 -21.47 4.62
C ASP A 165 -3.93 -20.43 4.92
N LEU A 166 -4.23 -19.50 5.82
CA LEU A 166 -3.31 -18.48 6.34
C LEU A 166 -3.20 -18.52 7.87
N GLY A 167 -3.74 -19.54 8.55
CA GLY A 167 -3.79 -19.63 10.01
C GLY A 167 -2.43 -19.42 10.67
N ARG A 168 -1.42 -20.22 10.28
CA ARG A 168 -0.07 -20.09 10.83
C ARG A 168 0.59 -18.74 10.50
N PHE A 169 0.34 -18.21 9.31
CA PHE A 169 0.82 -16.89 8.91
C PHE A 169 0.26 -15.79 9.83
N LYS A 170 -1.05 -15.83 10.11
CA LYS A 170 -1.74 -14.86 10.99
C LYS A 170 -1.15 -14.85 12.40
N GLU A 171 -0.90 -16.02 12.98
CA GLU A 171 -0.28 -16.14 14.31
C GLU A 171 1.06 -15.41 14.37
N ILE A 172 1.95 -15.69 13.42
CA ILE A 172 3.29 -15.08 13.33
C ILE A 172 3.19 -13.57 13.07
N TYR A 173 2.23 -13.15 12.24
CA TYR A 173 1.97 -11.75 11.95
C TYR A 173 1.52 -10.98 13.20
N TYR A 174 0.54 -11.49 13.94
CA TYR A 174 0.06 -10.84 15.17
C TYR A 174 1.10 -10.83 16.27
N GLU A 175 1.90 -11.90 16.43
CA GLU A 175 3.06 -11.89 17.34
C GLU A 175 4.00 -10.72 17.01
N THR A 176 4.28 -10.52 15.72
CA THR A 176 5.11 -9.41 15.23
C THR A 176 4.49 -8.05 15.55
N MET A 177 3.19 -7.87 15.27
CA MET A 177 2.49 -6.60 15.51
C MET A 177 2.44 -6.24 17.00
N ASN A 178 2.17 -7.23 17.87
CA ASN A 178 2.20 -7.06 19.31
C ASN A 178 3.60 -6.65 19.80
N ARG A 179 4.64 -7.35 19.35
CA ARG A 179 6.03 -7.10 19.75
C ARG A 179 6.55 -5.72 19.34
N VAL A 180 6.11 -5.19 18.19
CA VAL A 180 6.52 -3.84 17.74
C VAL A 180 5.59 -2.72 18.23
N HIS A 181 4.58 -3.05 19.05
CA HIS A 181 3.53 -2.12 19.46
C HIS A 181 2.93 -1.37 18.26
N ALA A 182 2.56 -2.12 17.22
CA ALA A 182 1.98 -1.55 16.02
C ALA A 182 0.66 -0.82 16.34
N ASP A 183 0.34 0.20 15.56
CA ASP A 183 -0.98 0.85 15.63
C ASP A 183 -2.09 -0.18 15.38
N SER A 184 -3.24 -0.01 16.04
CA SER A 184 -4.45 -0.81 15.83
C SER A 184 -4.84 -1.01 14.36
N TYR A 185 -4.51 -0.04 13.50
CA TYR A 185 -4.71 -0.08 12.06
C TYR A 185 -3.98 -1.24 11.36
N TYR A 186 -2.92 -1.78 11.96
CA TYR A 186 -2.21 -2.95 11.43
C TYR A 186 -2.75 -4.29 11.96
N PHE A 187 -3.76 -4.28 12.82
CA PHE A 187 -4.40 -5.51 13.30
C PHE A 187 -5.59 -5.88 12.41
N PHE A 188 -5.28 -6.43 11.23
CA PHE A 188 -6.29 -6.97 10.31
C PHE A 188 -7.06 -8.12 10.96
N ASP A 189 -8.38 -8.18 10.80
CA ASP A 189 -9.25 -9.19 11.41
C ASP A 189 -9.34 -10.49 10.57
N ASP A 190 -10.02 -11.50 11.10
CA ASP A 190 -10.21 -12.77 10.39
C ASP A 190 -10.97 -12.57 9.06
N ALA A 191 -11.96 -11.69 9.05
CA ALA A 191 -12.75 -11.38 7.87
C ALA A 191 -11.88 -10.79 6.73
N TYR A 192 -10.84 -10.03 7.05
CA TYR A 192 -9.86 -9.54 6.10
C TYR A 192 -9.10 -10.69 5.45
N PHE A 193 -8.52 -11.61 6.23
CA PHE A 193 -7.76 -12.74 5.71
C PHE A 193 -8.63 -13.73 4.93
N ASP A 194 -9.84 -14.00 5.39
CA ASP A 194 -10.82 -14.83 4.68
C ASP A 194 -11.19 -14.19 3.33
N SER A 195 -11.35 -12.86 3.29
CA SER A 195 -11.61 -12.13 2.05
C SER A 195 -10.41 -12.16 1.10
N CYS A 196 -9.18 -12.12 1.62
CA CYS A 196 -7.97 -12.30 0.82
C CYS A 196 -7.97 -13.67 0.14
N LEU A 197 -8.23 -14.76 0.88
CA LEU A 197 -8.33 -16.10 0.31
C LEU A 197 -9.47 -16.22 -0.69
N LEU A 198 -10.65 -15.68 -0.38
CA LEU A 198 -11.82 -15.77 -1.25
C LEU A 198 -11.64 -15.03 -2.58
N LYS A 199 -11.01 -13.84 -2.55
CA LYS A 199 -10.95 -12.94 -3.72
C LYS A 199 -9.63 -13.01 -4.48
N PHE A 200 -8.56 -13.44 -3.81
CA PHE A 200 -7.19 -13.30 -4.31
C PHE A 200 -6.32 -14.54 -4.12
N ALA A 201 -6.88 -15.71 -3.77
CA ALA A 201 -6.07 -16.93 -3.61
C ALA A 201 -5.10 -17.15 -4.78
N ASP A 202 -5.57 -17.08 -6.03
CA ASP A 202 -4.73 -17.26 -7.23
C ASP A 202 -3.66 -16.18 -7.44
N LYS A 203 -3.73 -15.08 -6.67
CA LYS A 203 -2.75 -13.98 -6.67
C LYS A 203 -1.84 -14.01 -5.46
N ILE A 204 -2.12 -14.84 -4.44
CA ILE A 204 -1.35 -14.90 -3.22
C ILE A 204 -0.16 -15.84 -3.40
N ILE A 205 1.02 -15.34 -3.04
CA ILE A 205 2.24 -16.12 -2.85
C ILE A 205 2.60 -16.04 -1.37
N LEU A 206 2.59 -17.18 -0.69
CA LEU A 206 3.00 -17.29 0.71
C LEU A 206 4.41 -17.86 0.78
N ALA A 207 5.34 -17.11 1.36
CA ALA A 207 6.71 -17.55 1.62
C ALA A 207 6.88 -17.87 3.10
N GLU A 208 7.43 -19.03 3.43
CA GLU A 208 7.60 -19.52 4.80
C GLU A 208 9.05 -19.97 5.05
N ALA A 209 9.67 -19.44 6.10
CA ALA A 209 10.99 -19.86 6.53
C ALA A 209 10.83 -21.01 7.52
N ILE A 210 11.53 -22.12 7.26
CA ILE A 210 11.39 -23.35 8.02
C ILE A 210 12.73 -23.69 8.68
N TYR A 211 12.70 -23.99 9.97
CA TYR A 211 13.83 -24.46 10.74
C TYR A 211 13.39 -25.62 11.63
N GLU A 212 14.09 -26.76 11.58
CA GLU A 212 13.76 -27.97 12.36
C GLU A 212 12.27 -28.39 12.24
N GLY A 213 11.69 -28.25 11.05
CA GLY A 213 10.30 -28.59 10.76
C GLY A 213 9.26 -27.54 11.17
N GLN A 214 9.67 -26.43 11.79
CA GLN A 214 8.79 -25.37 12.27
C GLN A 214 8.82 -24.14 11.36
N VAL A 215 7.68 -23.49 11.15
CA VAL A 215 7.60 -22.19 10.47
C VAL A 215 7.97 -21.09 11.46
N ILE A 216 9.09 -20.42 11.18
CA ILE A 216 9.73 -19.42 12.06
C ILE A 216 9.62 -17.99 11.54
N ALA A 217 9.24 -17.82 10.28
CA ALA A 217 8.87 -16.53 9.68
C ALA A 217 7.98 -16.78 8.46
N ALA A 218 7.16 -15.79 8.11
CA ALA A 218 6.36 -15.88 6.89
C ALA A 218 6.09 -14.50 6.27
N GLU A 219 5.97 -14.47 4.95
CA GLU A 219 5.64 -13.30 4.14
C GLU A 219 4.48 -13.62 3.20
N LEU A 220 3.49 -12.73 3.19
CA LEU A 220 2.34 -12.76 2.29
C LEU A 220 2.59 -11.75 1.17
N HIS A 221 2.58 -12.20 -0.07
CA HIS A 221 2.73 -11.37 -1.26
C HIS A 221 1.51 -11.47 -2.18
N PHE A 222 1.28 -10.42 -2.96
CA PHE A 222 0.35 -10.44 -4.10
C PHE A 222 1.12 -10.32 -5.42
N LEU A 223 0.82 -11.18 -6.38
CA LEU A 223 1.44 -11.20 -7.70
C LEU A 223 0.48 -10.72 -8.80
N TYR A 224 0.82 -9.62 -9.47
CA TYR A 224 0.05 -9.00 -10.56
C TYR A 224 0.95 -8.60 -11.72
N ASP A 225 0.67 -9.07 -12.94
CA ASP A 225 1.37 -8.70 -14.19
C ASP A 225 2.91 -8.68 -14.09
N GLY A 226 3.49 -9.62 -13.32
CA GLY A 226 4.92 -9.75 -13.11
C GLY A 226 5.50 -8.84 -12.01
N ILE A 227 4.66 -8.13 -11.25
CA ILE A 227 5.04 -7.40 -10.04
C ILE A 227 4.53 -8.17 -8.83
N MET A 228 5.43 -8.51 -7.91
CA MET A 228 5.09 -9.13 -6.64
C MET A 228 5.21 -8.11 -5.51
N HIS A 229 4.09 -7.71 -4.92
CA HIS A 229 4.06 -6.78 -3.79
C HIS A 229 4.16 -7.54 -2.48
N THR A 230 5.18 -7.24 -1.67
CA THR A 230 5.24 -7.71 -0.28
C THR A 230 4.21 -6.97 0.53
N HIS A 231 3.19 -7.70 0.98
CA HIS A 231 2.04 -7.11 1.65
C HIS A 231 2.22 -7.11 3.16
N LEU A 232 2.41 -8.29 3.75
CA LEU A 232 2.55 -8.47 5.19
C LEU A 232 3.68 -9.47 5.50
N SER A 233 4.35 -9.27 6.64
CA SER A 233 5.50 -10.05 7.04
C SER A 233 5.52 -10.22 8.55
N GLY A 234 5.95 -11.38 9.02
CA GLY A 234 6.13 -11.66 10.42
C GLY A 234 7.28 -12.60 10.69
N THR A 235 7.80 -12.58 11.92
CA THR A 235 8.88 -13.45 12.38
C THR A 235 8.67 -13.80 13.84
N VAL A 236 8.83 -15.09 14.15
CA VAL A 236 8.77 -15.62 15.51
C VAL A 236 9.99 -15.12 16.29
N HIS A 237 9.75 -14.56 17.48
CA HIS A 237 10.76 -13.86 18.27
C HIS A 237 12.01 -14.71 18.55
N ASP A 238 11.80 -15.96 18.97
CA ASP A 238 12.84 -16.88 19.42
C ASP A 238 13.82 -17.32 18.32
N PHE A 239 13.54 -16.98 17.06
CA PHE A 239 14.36 -17.36 15.90
C PHE A 239 15.02 -16.15 15.21
N HIS A 240 14.93 -14.94 15.76
CA HIS A 240 15.54 -13.74 15.18
C HIS A 240 17.04 -13.88 14.89
N GLN A 241 17.79 -14.58 15.75
CA GLN A 241 19.22 -14.87 15.60
C GLN A 241 19.53 -15.65 14.31
N LEU A 242 18.59 -16.47 13.83
CA LEU A 242 18.71 -17.19 12.56
C LEU A 242 18.46 -16.31 11.34
N SER A 243 17.99 -15.08 11.55
CA SER A 243 17.73 -14.10 10.48
C SER A 243 16.81 -14.64 9.36
N PRO A 244 15.67 -15.29 9.68
CA PRO A 244 14.86 -16.04 8.71
C PRO A 244 14.30 -15.19 7.56
N ILE A 245 14.08 -13.90 7.81
CA ILE A 245 13.65 -12.94 6.79
C ILE A 245 14.61 -12.88 5.59
N TYR A 246 15.92 -13.11 5.79
CA TYR A 246 16.88 -13.14 4.68
C TYR A 246 16.64 -14.34 3.76
N VAL A 247 16.20 -15.47 4.34
CA VAL A 247 15.85 -16.69 3.60
C VAL A 247 14.52 -16.53 2.87
N LEU A 248 13.55 -15.81 3.46
CA LEU A 248 12.31 -15.44 2.77
C LEU A 248 12.57 -14.57 1.55
N GLN A 249 13.34 -13.48 1.70
CA GLN A 249 13.70 -12.59 0.59
C GLN A 249 14.46 -13.34 -0.51
N TYR A 250 15.38 -14.24 -0.14
CA TYR A 250 16.06 -15.12 -1.09
C TYR A 250 15.07 -16.04 -1.83
N GLY A 251 14.20 -16.74 -1.10
CA GLY A 251 13.22 -17.66 -1.68
C GLY A 251 12.26 -16.96 -2.63
N ALA A 252 11.75 -15.79 -2.25
CA ALA A 252 10.90 -14.95 -3.08
C ALA A 252 11.59 -14.53 -4.39
N VAL A 253 12.86 -14.12 -4.31
CA VAL A 253 13.67 -13.77 -5.50
C VAL A 253 13.90 -14.97 -6.41
N ARG A 254 14.26 -16.13 -5.85
CA ARG A 254 14.53 -17.35 -6.63
C ARG A 254 13.27 -17.84 -7.33
N TRP A 255 12.19 -18.00 -6.57
CA TRP A 255 10.90 -18.41 -7.11
C TRP A 255 10.37 -17.40 -8.14
N GLY A 256 10.46 -16.10 -7.84
CA GLY A 256 10.03 -15.05 -8.75
C GLY A 256 10.78 -15.09 -10.08
N LYS A 257 12.10 -15.27 -10.05
CA LYS A 257 12.93 -15.35 -11.26
C LYS A 257 12.55 -16.55 -12.13
N GLU A 258 12.27 -17.69 -11.51
CA GLU A 258 11.86 -18.93 -12.19
C GLU A 258 10.44 -18.81 -12.79
N ASN A 259 9.59 -17.95 -12.25
CA ASN A 259 8.19 -17.78 -12.65
C ASN A 259 7.91 -16.48 -13.42
N GLY A 260 8.95 -15.84 -13.96
CA GLY A 260 8.79 -14.65 -14.82
C GLY A 260 8.34 -13.38 -14.09
N VAL A 261 8.48 -13.34 -12.76
CA VAL A 261 8.33 -12.10 -11.99
C VAL A 261 9.45 -11.15 -12.38
N LYS A 262 9.09 -9.90 -12.66
CA LYS A 262 10.00 -8.84 -13.10
C LYS A 262 10.53 -8.02 -11.94
N LEU A 263 9.69 -7.81 -10.93
CA LEU A 263 9.97 -6.93 -9.80
C LEU A 263 9.28 -7.46 -8.54
N ILE A 264 10.00 -7.44 -7.43
CA ILE A 264 9.41 -7.57 -6.09
C ILE A 264 9.40 -6.18 -5.47
N HIS A 265 8.25 -5.63 -5.10
CA HIS A 265 8.15 -4.33 -4.43
C HIS A 265 7.92 -4.53 -2.93
N ALA A 266 8.87 -4.08 -2.12
CA ALA A 266 8.87 -4.28 -0.67
C ALA A 266 8.30 -3.07 0.10
N GLY A 267 7.89 -2.00 -0.60
CA GLY A 267 7.43 -0.75 0.01
C GLY A 267 8.55 0.04 0.71
N GLY A 268 8.15 0.93 1.62
CA GLY A 268 9.06 1.88 2.30
C GLY A 268 9.32 1.56 3.79
N GLY A 269 9.93 2.53 4.46
CA GLY A 269 10.08 2.56 5.93
C GLY A 269 8.79 2.93 6.66
N ARG A 270 8.86 3.04 7.99
CA ARG A 270 7.71 3.43 8.83
C ARG A 270 7.53 4.94 8.84
N THR A 271 8.64 5.68 8.89
CA THR A 271 8.65 7.15 8.85
C THR A 271 9.04 7.66 7.46
N ASN A 272 9.12 8.98 7.31
CA ASN A 272 9.63 9.66 6.12
C ASN A 272 11.16 9.84 6.15
N ASP A 273 11.82 9.34 7.19
CA ASP A 273 13.26 9.49 7.40
C ASP A 273 14.03 8.45 6.56
N GLU A 274 15.08 8.88 5.86
CA GLU A 274 16.00 7.97 5.15
C GLU A 274 16.80 7.09 6.11
N GLU A 275 16.90 7.49 7.37
CA GLU A 275 17.53 6.76 8.45
C GLU A 275 16.59 5.72 9.10
N ASP A 276 15.34 5.62 8.64
CA ASP A 276 14.36 4.65 9.15
C ASP A 276 14.94 3.21 9.11
N PRO A 277 14.98 2.49 10.26
CA PRO A 277 15.59 1.17 10.33
C PRO A 277 14.95 0.14 9.41
N LEU A 278 13.63 0.23 9.16
CA LEU A 278 12.92 -0.68 8.26
C LEU A 278 13.27 -0.39 6.80
N TYR A 279 13.33 0.89 6.41
CA TYR A 279 13.79 1.29 5.09
C TYR A 279 15.22 0.81 4.84
N LYS A 280 16.15 1.10 5.75
CA LYS A 280 17.54 0.65 5.66
C LYS A 280 17.68 -0.87 5.59
N PHE A 281 16.84 -1.60 6.32
CA PHE A 281 16.77 -3.05 6.22
C PHE A 281 16.34 -3.50 4.82
N LYS A 282 15.21 -2.99 4.31
CA LYS A 282 14.69 -3.33 2.97
C LYS A 282 15.68 -2.98 1.86
N LYS A 283 16.36 -1.83 1.98
CA LYS A 283 17.36 -1.39 0.99
C LYS A 283 18.48 -2.40 0.78
N LYS A 284 18.78 -3.25 1.78
CA LYS A 284 19.78 -4.33 1.65
C LYS A 284 19.41 -5.39 0.60
N PHE A 285 18.16 -5.47 0.15
CA PHE A 285 17.69 -6.44 -0.84
C PHE A 285 17.41 -5.82 -2.21
N GLY A 286 17.52 -4.49 -2.31
CA GLY A 286 17.24 -3.70 -3.50
C GLY A 286 18.24 -2.55 -3.64
N GLN A 287 19.50 -2.88 -3.93
CA GLN A 287 20.56 -1.88 -3.99
C GLN A 287 20.36 -0.89 -5.15
N HIS A 288 19.91 -1.35 -6.32
CA HIS A 288 19.78 -0.51 -7.51
C HIS A 288 18.34 -0.12 -7.86
N THR A 289 17.36 -0.67 -7.13
CA THR A 289 15.94 -0.41 -7.40
C THR A 289 15.29 0.40 -6.28
N GLY A 290 14.73 1.55 -6.62
CA GLY A 290 14.03 2.43 -5.70
C GLY A 290 12.98 3.28 -6.41
N TYR A 291 11.93 3.66 -5.70
CA TYR A 291 10.83 4.46 -6.23
C TYR A 291 10.35 5.49 -5.22
N ARG A 292 10.07 6.69 -5.72
CA ARG A 292 9.59 7.81 -4.91
C ARG A 292 8.10 7.64 -4.63
N PHE A 293 7.74 7.62 -3.35
CA PHE A 293 6.35 7.58 -2.92
C PHE A 293 5.85 8.98 -2.58
N TYR A 294 4.71 9.33 -3.17
CA TYR A 294 4.06 10.62 -3.01
C TYR A 294 2.64 10.45 -2.50
N THR A 295 2.16 11.47 -1.80
CA THR A 295 0.75 11.61 -1.44
C THR A 295 0.18 12.87 -2.06
N GLY A 296 -1.11 12.85 -2.38
CA GLY A 296 -1.87 14.01 -2.84
C GLY A 296 -2.91 14.45 -1.81
N ARG A 297 -3.08 15.75 -1.66
CA ARG A 297 -4.18 16.36 -0.92
C ARG A 297 -5.04 17.16 -1.87
N LYS A 298 -6.36 17.08 -1.74
CA LYS A 298 -7.29 17.93 -2.48
C LYS A 298 -8.47 18.33 -1.62
N ILE A 299 -8.78 19.62 -1.64
CA ILE A 299 -10.01 20.16 -1.05
C ILE A 299 -10.94 20.47 -2.23
N TRP A 300 -12.03 19.71 -2.35
CA TRP A 300 -13.03 19.86 -3.39
C TRP A 300 -14.07 20.92 -3.03
N ASN A 301 -14.37 21.06 -1.73
CA ASN A 301 -15.27 22.08 -1.19
C ASN A 301 -14.61 22.81 -0.01
N ALA A 302 -14.07 24.01 -0.27
CA ALA A 302 -13.34 24.79 0.72
C ALA A 302 -14.22 25.30 1.87
N GLU A 303 -15.43 25.76 1.56
CA GLU A 303 -16.38 26.29 2.56
C GLU A 303 -16.70 25.25 3.64
N ILE A 304 -17.10 24.05 3.21
CA ILE A 304 -17.42 22.95 4.14
C ILE A 304 -16.17 22.43 4.84
N TYR A 305 -15.01 22.40 4.16
CA TYR A 305 -13.75 22.00 4.78
C TYR A 305 -13.39 22.92 5.95
N GLU A 306 -13.50 24.23 5.77
CA GLU A 306 -13.26 25.22 6.83
C GLU A 306 -14.23 25.06 8.00
N GLU A 307 -15.52 24.86 7.74
CA GLU A 307 -16.51 24.63 8.78
C GLU A 307 -16.22 23.35 9.59
N LEU A 308 -15.84 22.27 8.91
CA LEU A 308 -15.44 21.02 9.56
C LEU A 308 -14.22 21.22 10.46
N CYS A 309 -13.19 21.90 9.96
CA CYS A 309 -11.98 22.20 10.74
C CYS A 309 -12.30 23.07 11.98
N LYS A 310 -13.15 24.10 11.82
CA LYS A 310 -13.62 24.92 12.95
C LYS A 310 -14.36 24.08 13.99
N LYS A 311 -15.27 23.21 13.55
CA LYS A 311 -16.08 22.35 14.44
C LYS A 311 -15.24 21.32 15.18
N SER A 312 -14.24 20.73 14.51
CA SER A 312 -13.32 19.77 15.11
C SER A 312 -12.14 20.41 15.87
N ARG A 313 -12.06 21.75 15.88
CA ARG A 313 -10.90 22.51 16.41
C ARG A 313 -9.57 22.03 15.81
N ALA A 314 -9.57 21.68 14.54
CA ALA A 314 -8.37 21.28 13.82
C ALA A 314 -7.78 22.50 13.10
N ASN A 315 -6.45 22.60 13.08
CA ASN A 315 -5.78 23.59 12.25
C ASN A 315 -5.61 23.02 10.82
N PRO A 316 -6.13 23.70 9.76
CA PRO A 316 -5.96 23.26 8.37
C PRO A 316 -4.52 23.03 7.94
N ASP A 317 -3.56 23.71 8.58
CA ASP A 317 -2.13 23.60 8.29
C ASP A 317 -1.45 22.42 9.02
N GLU A 318 -2.20 21.57 9.72
CA GLU A 318 -1.66 20.39 10.37
C GLU A 318 -1.05 19.38 9.37
N PRO A 319 0.00 18.64 9.79
CA PRO A 319 0.57 17.59 8.95
C PRO A 319 -0.43 16.48 8.59
N PHE A 320 -1.43 16.22 9.45
CA PHE A 320 -2.45 15.20 9.21
C PHE A 320 -3.56 15.71 8.28
N PHE A 321 -3.90 14.94 7.25
CA PHE A 321 -4.93 15.31 6.28
C PHE A 321 -5.98 14.19 6.10
N PRO A 322 -7.28 14.53 6.01
CA PRO A 322 -7.84 15.87 6.19
C PRO A 322 -7.78 16.31 7.66
N ALA A 323 -7.49 17.59 7.90
CA ALA A 323 -7.19 18.10 9.23
C ALA A 323 -8.34 17.86 10.22
N TYR A 324 -9.59 18.00 9.78
CA TYR A 324 -10.77 17.79 10.63
C TYR A 324 -10.90 16.36 11.21
N ARG A 325 -10.20 15.37 10.64
CA ARG A 325 -10.17 14.00 11.17
C ARG A 325 -9.14 13.80 12.30
N ALA A 326 -8.17 14.70 12.48
CA ALA A 326 -7.12 14.56 13.50
C ALA A 326 -7.68 14.53 14.94
N ASN A 327 -8.75 15.29 15.18
CA ASN A 327 -9.38 15.42 16.50
C ASN A 327 -10.79 14.79 16.58
N ALA A 328 -11.39 14.39 15.45
CA ALA A 328 -12.72 13.77 15.42
C ALA A 328 -12.79 12.46 16.22
N SER A 329 -11.71 11.66 16.22
CA SER A 329 -11.61 10.41 16.98
C SER A 329 -11.62 10.63 18.50
N LYS A 330 -11.15 11.79 18.98
CA LYS A 330 -11.10 12.13 20.42
C LYS A 330 -12.44 12.58 20.98
N GLN A 331 -13.37 13.04 20.14
CA GLN A 331 -14.70 13.50 20.57
C GLN A 331 -15.72 12.35 20.68
N LEU A 332 -15.51 11.24 19.97
CA LEU A 332 -16.35 10.03 20.06
C LEU A 332 -16.10 9.20 21.33
N SER A 333 -14.96 9.40 21.99
CA SER A 333 -14.62 8.77 23.27
C SER A 333 -15.08 9.57 24.50
N SER A 334 -15.74 10.72 24.29
CA SER A 334 -16.21 11.62 25.34
C SER A 334 -17.74 11.74 25.42
N VAL A 335 -18.47 10.74 24.92
CA VAL A 335 -19.93 10.62 25.06
C VAL A 335 -20.28 9.32 25.76
#